data_AF-A0A7Y4YLI2-F1
#
_entry.id   AF-A0A7Y4YLI2-F1
#
_cell.length_a   1.000
_cell.length_b   1.000
_cell.length_c   1.000
_cell.angle_alpha   90.00
_cell.angle_beta   90.00
_cell.angle_gamma   90.00
#
_symmetry.space_group_name_H-M   'P 1'
#
loop_
_entity.id
_entity.type
_entity.pdbx_description
1 polymer ?
#
loop_
_entity_poly.entity_id
_entity_poly.type
_entity_poly.pdbx_seq_one_letter_code
_entity_poly.pdbx_strand_id
1 'polypeptide(L)'
;MSHSGKTNQSDKYELREPMQFGEKFELTEAQIKQFDEWAVGVEQRAAAAQFEHAQQNGWAFHYPEKLPYYGAIGGGYSFTFTPTGIGMACTVTESITGESIELTDYDSW
;
A
#
# COMPACT_ATOMS: atom_id res chain seq x y z
N MET A 1 -12.11 14.89 -72.61
CA MET A 1 -11.62 13.96 -71.56
C MET A 1 -11.15 14.80 -70.38
N SER A 2 -11.97 14.87 -69.33
CA SER A 2 -11.64 15.56 -68.07
C SER A 2 -11.20 14.49 -67.08
N HIS A 3 -10.00 14.61 -66.51
CA HIS A 3 -9.51 13.81 -65.38
C HIS A 3 -9.09 14.82 -64.32
N SER A 4 -9.88 14.96 -63.27
CA SER A 4 -9.89 14.13 -62.05
C SER A 4 -8.94 14.72 -61.02
N GLY A 5 -9.55 15.16 -59.91
CA GLY A 5 -8.91 15.88 -58.82
C GLY A 5 -7.90 15.04 -58.07
N LYS A 6 -6.93 15.72 -57.48
CA LYS A 6 -6.07 15.16 -56.44
C LYS A 6 -6.59 15.67 -55.10
N THR A 7 -7.17 14.75 -54.34
CA THR A 7 -7.57 14.90 -52.94
C THR A 7 -6.35 15.20 -52.08
N ASN A 8 -6.41 16.30 -51.33
CA ASN A 8 -5.48 16.63 -50.25
C ASN A 8 -5.82 15.74 -49.05
N GLN A 9 -5.00 14.73 -48.80
CA GLN A 9 -5.12 13.88 -47.61
C GLN A 9 -4.27 14.52 -46.51
N SER A 10 -4.84 15.54 -45.85
CA SER A 10 -4.32 16.02 -44.58
C SER A 10 -4.75 15.02 -43.51
N ASP A 11 -3.83 14.13 -43.16
CA ASP A 11 -3.98 13.21 -42.02
C ASP A 11 -4.30 14.02 -40.76
N LYS A 12 -5.54 13.87 -40.29
CA LYS A 12 -6.00 14.41 -39.03
C LYS A 12 -5.39 13.55 -37.92
N TYR A 13 -4.36 14.06 -37.26
CA TYR A 13 -3.97 13.53 -35.96
C TYR A 13 -5.04 13.94 -34.95
N GLU A 14 -6.04 13.09 -34.75
CA GLU A 14 -6.98 13.24 -33.65
C GLU A 14 -6.20 13.07 -32.35
N LEU A 15 -6.10 14.17 -31.59
CA LEU A 15 -5.58 14.17 -30.23
C LEU A 15 -6.45 13.18 -29.43
N ARG A 16 -5.89 12.02 -29.09
CA ARG A 16 -6.55 11.06 -28.21
C ARG A 16 -6.82 11.76 -26.88
N GLU A 17 -8.05 11.67 -26.40
CA GLU A 17 -8.46 12.08 -25.05
C GLU A 17 -7.40 11.61 -24.03
N PRO A 18 -7.01 12.44 -23.04
CA PRO A 18 -6.08 12.02 -22.02
C PRO A 18 -6.64 10.77 -21.34
N MET A 19 -5.81 9.72 -21.25
CA MET A 19 -6.18 8.51 -20.50
C MET A 19 -6.63 8.93 -19.11
N GLN A 20 -7.90 8.70 -18.80
CA GLN A 20 -8.39 8.85 -17.45
C GLN A 20 -7.64 7.83 -16.60
N PHE A 21 -6.73 8.32 -15.74
CA PHE A 21 -6.11 7.50 -14.71
C PHE A 21 -7.25 6.95 -13.85
N GLY A 22 -7.32 5.62 -13.75
CA GLY A 22 -8.36 4.92 -12.99
C GLY A 22 -8.46 5.39 -11.54
N GLU A 23 -9.56 5.04 -10.89
CA GLU A 23 -9.81 5.36 -9.49
C GLU A 23 -8.61 4.98 -8.61
N LYS A 24 -8.29 5.85 -7.64
CA LYS A 24 -7.22 5.58 -6.68
C LYS A 24 -7.61 4.39 -5.84
N PHE A 25 -6.68 3.48 -5.61
CA PHE A 25 -6.88 2.43 -4.63
C PHE A 25 -6.89 3.05 -3.23
N GLU A 26 -7.96 2.81 -2.48
CA GLU A 26 -8.12 3.22 -1.08
C GLU A 26 -8.63 2.01 -0.29
N LEU A 27 -8.18 1.87 0.96
CA LEU A 27 -8.72 0.85 1.85
C LEU A 27 -10.15 1.22 2.25
N THR A 28 -11.03 0.23 2.32
CA THR A 28 -12.38 0.42 2.84
C THR A 28 -12.35 0.65 4.36
N GLU A 29 -13.43 1.21 4.92
CA GLU A 29 -13.55 1.38 6.38
C GLU A 29 -13.40 0.04 7.14
N ALA A 30 -13.89 -1.06 6.55
CA ALA A 30 -13.76 -2.40 7.12
C ALA A 30 -12.29 -2.86 7.14
N GLN A 31 -11.55 -2.62 6.05
CA GLN A 31 -10.13 -2.93 5.96
C GLN A 31 -9.28 -2.09 6.90
N ILE A 32 -9.60 -0.80 7.03
CA ILE A 32 -8.94 0.11 7.98
C ILE A 32 -9.16 -0.38 9.41
N LYS A 33 -10.41 -0.71 9.76
CA LYS A 33 -10.72 -1.23 11.10
C LYS A 33 -9.99 -2.55 11.39
N GLN A 34 -9.95 -3.47 10.42
CA GLN A 34 -9.23 -4.74 10.56
C GLN A 34 -7.73 -4.51 10.76
N PHE A 35 -7.15 -3.57 10.01
CA PHE A 35 -5.77 -3.15 10.19
C PHE A 35 -5.52 -2.57 11.59
N ASP A 36 -6.34 -1.63 12.05
CA ASP A 36 -6.18 -0.97 13.35
C ASP A 36 -6.25 -1.99 14.52
N GLU A 37 -7.19 -2.93 14.47
CA GLU A 37 -7.33 -3.98 15.49
C GLU A 37 -6.10 -4.90 15.54
N TRP A 38 -5.55 -5.25 14.37
CA TRP A 38 -4.33 -6.05 14.28
C TRP A 38 -3.08 -5.27 14.71
N ALA A 39 -2.99 -4.00 14.30
CA ALA A 39 -1.87 -3.10 14.56
C ALA A 39 -1.55 -2.99 16.06
N VAL A 40 -2.57 -2.84 16.91
CA VAL A 40 -2.41 -2.76 18.37
C VAL A 40 -1.65 -3.96 18.93
N GLY A 41 -1.96 -5.16 18.45
CA GLY A 41 -1.31 -6.39 18.92
C GLY A 41 0.14 -6.50 18.45
N VAL A 42 0.38 -6.23 17.17
CA VAL A 42 1.73 -6.36 16.59
C VAL A 42 2.67 -5.27 17.10
N GLU A 43 2.18 -4.04 17.32
CA GLU A 43 2.99 -2.93 17.86
C GLU A 43 3.48 -3.22 19.29
N GLN A 44 2.65 -3.84 20.13
CA GLN A 44 3.07 -4.25 21.47
C GLN A 44 4.21 -5.27 21.42
N ARG A 45 4.15 -6.23 20.49
CA ARG A 45 5.20 -7.23 20.29
C ARG A 45 6.46 -6.62 19.68
N ALA A 46 6.31 -5.74 18.70
CA ALA A 46 7.40 -5.01 18.08
C ALA A 46 8.17 -4.14 19.11
N ALA A 47 7.45 -3.41 19.96
CA ALA A 47 8.04 -2.63 21.03
C ALA A 47 8.79 -3.52 22.05
N ALA A 48 8.20 -4.66 22.43
CA ALA A 48 8.84 -5.61 23.33
C ALA A 48 10.13 -6.21 22.72
N ALA A 49 10.10 -6.58 21.44
CA ALA A 49 11.27 -7.11 20.73
C ALA A 49 12.42 -6.09 20.68
N GLN A 50 12.11 -4.82 20.42
CA GLN A 50 13.12 -3.76 20.43
C GLN A 50 13.69 -3.49 21.82
N PHE A 51 12.84 -3.53 22.85
CA PHE A 51 13.29 -3.36 24.23
C PHE A 51 14.22 -4.49 24.66
N GLU A 52 13.88 -5.74 24.36
CA GLU A 52 14.73 -6.90 24.63
C GLU A 52 16.07 -6.78 23.89
N HIS A 53 16.04 -6.42 22.60
CA HIS A 53 17.26 -6.21 21.81
C HIS A 53 18.15 -5.11 22.41
N ALA A 54 17.57 -3.99 22.86
CA ALA A 54 18.33 -2.91 23.49
C ALA A 54 18.99 -3.36 24.80
N GLN A 55 18.28 -4.13 25.64
CA GLN A 55 18.85 -4.69 26.87
C GLN A 55 20.03 -5.63 26.59
N GLN A 56 19.89 -6.52 25.60
CA GLN A 56 20.97 -7.44 25.20
C GLN A 56 22.23 -6.71 24.71
N ASN A 57 22.07 -5.54 24.08
CA ASN A 57 23.17 -4.76 23.53
C ASN A 57 23.68 -3.65 24.47
N GLY A 58 23.11 -3.53 25.67
CA GLY A 58 23.49 -2.49 26.65
C GLY A 58 23.14 -1.07 26.20
N TRP A 59 22.17 -0.91 25.31
CA TRP A 59 21.72 0.38 24.82
C TRP A 59 20.61 0.92 25.71
N ALA A 60 20.67 2.22 26.00
CA ALA A 60 19.56 2.89 26.64
C ALA A 60 18.42 3.06 25.63
N PHE A 61 17.35 2.28 25.77
CA PHE A 61 16.13 2.47 24.99
C PHE A 61 15.39 3.70 25.54
N HIS A 62 15.51 4.84 24.87
CA HIS A 62 14.80 6.07 25.20
C HIS A 62 13.69 6.29 24.17
N TYR A 63 12.60 5.53 24.31
CA TYR A 63 11.35 5.84 23.61
C TYR A 63 10.24 6.02 24.65
N PRO A 64 9.59 7.19 24.70
CA PRO A 64 8.78 7.59 25.84
C PRO A 64 7.44 6.85 25.97
N GLU A 65 7.07 6.01 25.02
CA GLU A 65 5.74 5.40 24.96
C GLU A 65 5.93 3.98 24.44
N LYS A 66 5.08 3.04 24.86
CA LYS A 66 5.16 1.59 24.62
C LYS A 66 4.94 1.21 23.13
N LEU A 67 5.45 2.02 22.22
CA LEU A 67 5.32 1.93 20.79
C LEU A 67 6.68 1.55 20.17
N PRO A 68 6.66 0.77 19.09
CA PRO A 68 7.86 0.45 18.34
C PRO A 68 8.44 1.70 17.66
N TYR A 69 9.76 1.76 17.59
CA TYR A 69 10.49 2.75 16.83
C TYR A 69 10.76 2.27 15.39
N TYR A 70 10.23 2.97 14.40
CA TYR A 70 10.36 2.63 12.98
C TYR A 70 11.36 3.48 12.20
N GLY A 71 12.33 4.08 12.89
CA GLY A 71 13.27 4.99 12.24
C GLY A 71 12.68 6.39 12.00
N ALA A 72 13.50 7.28 11.43
CA ALA A 72 13.15 8.69 11.23
C ALA A 72 11.97 8.93 10.26
N ILE A 73 11.64 7.94 9.43
CA ILE A 73 10.58 8.04 8.40
C ILE A 73 9.29 7.30 8.79
N GLY A 74 9.25 6.63 9.95
CA GLY A 74 8.04 5.97 10.46
C GLY A 74 7.57 4.74 9.65
N GLY A 75 8.43 4.14 8.82
CA GLY A 75 8.08 3.10 7.85
C GLY A 75 7.89 1.70 8.46
N GLY A 76 6.99 1.57 9.44
CA GLY A 76 6.79 0.31 10.17
C GLY A 76 6.03 -0.77 9.42
N TYR A 77 5.26 -0.38 8.41
CA TYR A 77 4.39 -1.26 7.65
C TYR A 77 4.70 -1.22 6.16
N SER A 78 4.69 -2.39 5.52
CA SER A 78 4.78 -2.55 4.08
C SER A 78 3.46 -3.07 3.53
N PHE A 79 2.88 -2.33 2.58
CA PHE A 79 1.64 -2.73 1.89
C PHE A 79 1.98 -3.38 0.55
N THR A 80 1.42 -4.57 0.31
CA THR A 80 1.53 -5.31 -0.94
C THR A 80 0.15 -5.42 -1.57
N PHE A 81 0.03 -4.95 -2.82
CA PHE A 81 -1.21 -4.99 -3.59
C PHE A 81 -1.05 -5.98 -4.74
N THR A 82 -1.87 -7.03 -4.75
CA THR A 82 -1.81 -8.09 -5.76
C THR A 82 -3.09 -8.09 -6.58
N PRO A 83 -3.04 -7.70 -7.87
CA PRO A 83 -4.17 -7.88 -8.76
C PRO A 83 -4.48 -9.38 -8.92
N THR A 84 -5.75 -9.73 -8.84
CA THR A 84 -6.26 -11.08 -9.03
C THR A 84 -7.32 -11.09 -10.12
N GLY A 85 -7.72 -12.27 -10.60
CA GLY A 85 -8.77 -12.39 -11.62
C GLY A 85 -10.15 -11.92 -11.15
N ILE A 86 -10.29 -11.71 -9.85
CA ILE A 86 -11.52 -11.29 -9.22
C ILE A 86 -11.38 -9.78 -8.86
N GLY A 87 -10.25 -9.32 -8.29
CA GLY A 87 -10.10 -7.95 -7.77
C GLY A 87 -8.71 -7.68 -7.20
N MET A 88 -8.56 -6.77 -6.22
CA MET A 88 -7.26 -6.47 -5.60
C MET A 88 -7.13 -7.11 -4.21
N ALA A 89 -6.11 -7.93 -4.01
CA ALA A 89 -5.73 -8.42 -2.69
C ALA A 89 -4.75 -7.44 -2.02
N CYS A 90 -4.89 -7.23 -0.71
CA CYS A 90 -4.02 -6.36 0.07
C CYS A 90 -3.44 -7.11 1.26
N THR A 91 -2.11 -7.13 1.36
CA THR A 91 -1.38 -7.69 2.51
C THR A 91 -0.56 -6.58 3.16
N VAL A 92 -0.56 -6.54 4.49
CA VAL A 92 0.27 -5.63 5.27
C VAL A 92 1.26 -6.45 6.08
N THR A 93 2.53 -6.05 6.08
CA THR A 93 3.59 -6.69 6.88
C THR A 93 4.23 -5.67 7.80
N GLU A 94 4.33 -6.00 9.09
CA GLU A 94 5.04 -5.20 10.08
C GLU A 94 6.53 -5.55 10.09
N SER A 95 7.38 -4.52 10.11
CA SER A 95 8.81 -4.65 9.79
C SER A 95 9.69 -5.27 10.88
N ILE A 96 9.29 -5.20 12.16
CA ILE A 96 10.11 -5.66 13.29
C ILE A 96 9.83 -7.13 13.60
N THR A 97 8.55 -7.49 13.71
CA THR A 97 8.04 -8.84 13.99
C THR A 97 8.02 -9.71 12.73
N GLY A 98 7.89 -9.10 11.56
CA GLY A 98 7.66 -9.82 10.29
C GLY A 98 6.25 -10.41 10.17
N GLU A 99 5.34 -10.09 11.10
CA GLU A 99 3.96 -10.57 11.04
C GLU A 99 3.19 -9.87 9.92
N SER A 100 2.23 -10.58 9.33
CA SER A 100 1.41 -10.07 8.24
C SER A 100 -0.07 -10.31 8.48
N ILE A 101 -0.89 -9.40 7.93
CA ILE A 101 -2.35 -9.55 7.84
C ILE A 101 -2.81 -9.40 6.39
N GLU A 102 -3.76 -10.22 5.98
CA GLU A 102 -4.49 -10.06 4.73
C GLU A 102 -5.76 -9.25 4.98
N LEU A 103 -5.87 -8.12 4.28
CA LEU A 103 -7.01 -7.19 4.34
C LEU A 103 -7.96 -7.37 3.15
N THR A 104 -7.79 -8.42 2.35
CA THR A 104 -8.65 -8.63 1.17
C THR A 104 -10.10 -8.83 1.60
N ASP A 105 -11.00 -7.96 1.12
CA ASP A 105 -12.42 -8.05 1.41
C ASP A 105 -13.09 -8.94 0.35
N TYR A 106 -13.09 -10.25 0.62
CA TYR A 106 -13.69 -11.25 -0.26
C TYR A 106 -15.22 -11.27 -0.23
N ASP A 107 -15.83 -10.69 0.82
CA ASP A 107 -17.27 -10.77 1.07
C ASP A 107 -18.05 -9.55 0.52
N SER A 108 -17.39 -8.43 0.24
CA SER A 108 -18.02 -7.18 -0.22
C SER A 108 -18.26 -7.09 -1.74
N TRP A 109 -18.50 -8.20 -2.42
CA TRP A 109 -18.59 -8.27 -3.90
C TRP A 109 -19.93 -8.70 -4.47
#